data_AF-A0A0S8EKR1-F1
#
_entry.id   AF-A0A0S8EKR1-F1
#
_cell.length_a   1.000
_cell.length_b   1.000
_cell.length_c   1.000
_cell.angle_alpha   90.00
_cell.angle_beta   90.00
_cell.angle_gamma   90.00
#
_symmetry.space_group_name_H-M   'P 1'
#
loop_
_entity.id
_entity.type
_entity.pdbx_description
1 polymer ?
#
loop_
_entity_poly.entity_id
_entity_poly.type
_entity_poly.pdbx_seq_one_letter_code
_entity_poly.pdbx_strand_id
1 'polypeptide(L)'
;MSLRVIIMVGAAVVLVAGCSKGESSPGPKDGSDSAISPAETQEIAEEAYIYAYPMMENYRTMYVQAIDRTAPAYIGPFNELHHMTELLGPQFKDVVRPNNDTMYSMAWIDLRAQPVVITVPSIENRYYSVQLIDMFTHNFAYMGTRATGGESGSYVVAGPQWAGTKPGDTREVFRSQSNFVYCIVRIEARGPDDVTTVNRLQEGFRLTPMHVFLGRSRAPAASGITFPSYDGEKVKSAKFIDLFN
;
A
#
# COMPACT_ATOMS: atom_id res chain seq x y z
N MET A 1 -45.89 28.38 10.23
CA MET A 1 -46.02 28.32 11.70
C MET A 1 -44.62 28.04 12.24
N SER A 2 -43.73 29.03 12.31
CA SER A 2 -43.69 30.13 13.29
C SER A 2 -43.63 29.61 14.73
N LEU A 3 -42.43 29.62 15.33
CA LEU A 3 -42.14 30.53 16.45
C LEU A 3 -40.64 30.56 16.77
N ARG A 4 -40.04 31.74 16.63
CA ARG A 4 -38.86 32.20 17.37
C ARG A 4 -39.36 32.94 18.61
N VAL A 5 -38.76 32.70 19.78
CA VAL A 5 -38.78 33.55 21.01
C VAL A 5 -37.50 33.20 21.78
N ILE A 6 -36.36 33.91 21.66
CA ILE A 6 -35.89 35.14 22.34
C ILE A 6 -36.13 35.15 23.87
N ILE A 7 -35.07 35.28 24.67
CA ILE A 7 -34.85 36.36 25.67
C ILE A 7 -33.57 36.06 26.49
N MET A 8 -32.62 36.99 26.43
CA MET A 8 -31.53 37.18 27.40
C MET A 8 -32.08 37.57 28.77
N VAL A 9 -31.52 37.04 29.86
CA VAL A 9 -31.44 37.77 31.13
C VAL A 9 -30.06 37.51 31.74
N GLY A 10 -29.25 38.57 31.81
CA GLY A 10 -28.08 38.62 32.68
C GLY A 10 -28.48 38.93 34.12
N ALA A 11 -27.74 38.37 35.07
CA ALA A 11 -27.67 38.88 36.43
C ALA A 11 -26.22 38.69 36.92
N ALA A 12 -25.59 39.83 37.21
CA ALA A 12 -24.27 39.94 37.81
C ALA A 12 -24.40 40.15 39.33
N VAL A 13 -23.23 40.16 39.99
CA VAL A 13 -22.93 40.58 41.38
C VAL A 13 -23.28 39.49 42.43
N VAL A 14 -22.44 39.08 43.39
CA VAL A 14 -21.49 39.83 44.25
C VAL A 14 -20.32 38.92 44.70
N LEU A 15 -19.11 39.50 44.71
CA LEU A 15 -17.92 38.96 45.36
C LEU A 15 -18.10 38.86 46.88
N VAL A 16 -17.78 37.69 47.46
CA VAL A 16 -17.34 37.63 48.86
C VAL A 16 -15.84 37.35 48.85
N ALA A 17 -15.08 38.38 49.21
CA ALA A 17 -13.65 38.27 49.51
C ALA A 17 -13.48 37.46 50.80
N GLY A 18 -12.84 36.30 50.70
CA GLY A 18 -12.32 35.54 51.82
C GLY A 18 -10.81 35.39 51.67
N CYS A 19 -10.05 36.29 52.30
CA CYS A 19 -8.62 36.11 52.48
C CYS A 19 -8.36 34.96 53.47
N SER A 20 -7.72 33.88 53.02
CA SER A 20 -6.94 33.02 53.91
C SER A 20 -5.61 32.64 53.26
N LYS A 21 -4.55 33.21 53.83
CA LYS A 21 -3.18 32.69 53.94
C LYS A 21 -2.72 31.63 52.94
N GLY A 22 -1.91 32.10 51.98
CA GLY A 22 -0.56 31.57 51.78
C GLY A 22 -0.43 30.12 51.33
N GLU A 23 -0.71 29.87 50.06
CA GLU A 23 0.08 28.97 49.25
C GLU A 23 0.49 29.73 47.99
N SER A 24 1.80 29.86 47.78
CA SER A 24 2.35 30.34 46.53
C SER A 24 1.95 29.36 45.43
N SER A 25 0.91 29.70 44.68
CA SER A 25 0.59 29.05 43.41
C SER A 25 1.85 29.08 42.54
N PRO A 26 2.32 27.96 41.98
CA PRO A 26 3.38 28.04 40.97
C PRO A 26 2.79 28.89 39.84
N GLY A 27 3.48 29.98 39.49
CA GLY A 27 3.18 30.71 38.27
C GLY A 27 3.30 29.78 37.06
N PRO A 28 2.81 30.22 35.88
CA PRO A 28 3.05 29.48 34.65
C PRO A 28 4.55 29.24 34.54
N LYS A 29 4.98 27.98 34.49
CA LYS A 29 6.36 27.66 34.15
C LYS A 29 6.57 28.09 32.71
N ASP A 30 7.05 29.30 32.53
CA ASP A 30 7.67 29.75 31.29
C ASP A 30 8.78 28.75 30.92
N GLY A 31 8.68 28.25 29.69
CA GLY A 31 9.80 27.75 28.89
C GLY A 31 10.80 26.83 29.58
N SER A 32 10.45 25.55 29.73
CA SER A 32 11.45 24.50 29.55
C SER A 32 11.12 23.77 28.26
N ASP A 33 11.94 23.93 27.23
CA ASP A 33 12.19 22.83 26.30
C ASP A 33 12.62 21.65 27.18
N SER A 34 11.67 20.79 27.57
CA SER A 34 12.01 19.54 28.24
C SER A 34 12.70 18.70 27.18
N ALA A 35 14.03 18.79 27.12
CA ALA A 35 14.83 17.90 26.30
C ALA A 35 14.41 16.47 26.62
N ILE A 36 13.91 15.76 25.61
CA ILE A 36 13.47 14.37 25.69
C ILE A 36 14.60 13.55 26.34
N SER A 37 14.29 12.77 27.36
CA SER A 37 15.33 12.00 28.07
C SER A 37 15.90 10.89 27.16
N PRO A 38 17.11 10.36 27.42
CA PRO A 38 17.63 9.23 26.65
C PRO A 38 16.73 7.99 26.70
N ALA A 39 16.06 7.74 27.84
CA ALA A 39 15.13 6.62 27.99
C ALA A 39 13.87 6.82 27.13
N GLU A 40 13.29 8.02 27.18
CA GLU A 40 12.13 8.39 26.36
C GLU A 40 12.47 8.39 24.86
N THR A 41 13.68 8.81 24.49
CA THR A 41 14.18 8.73 23.11
C THR A 41 14.27 7.29 22.64
N GLN A 42 14.74 6.38 23.50
CA GLN A 42 14.83 4.96 23.18
C GLN A 42 13.45 4.32 23.01
N GLU A 43 12.50 4.64 23.89
CA GLU A 43 11.12 4.14 23.81
C GLU A 43 10.43 4.60 22.51
N ILE A 44 10.53 5.90 22.19
CA ILE A 44 9.99 6.45 20.94
C ILE A 44 10.64 5.80 19.72
N ALA A 45 11.97 5.57 19.74
CA ALA A 45 12.68 4.92 18.64
C ALA A 45 12.26 3.46 18.47
N GLU A 46 12.00 2.73 19.55
CA GLU A 46 11.51 1.35 19.52
C GLU A 46 10.10 1.28 18.93
N GLU A 47 9.18 2.13 19.40
CA GLU A 47 7.82 2.21 18.83
C GLU A 47 7.83 2.58 17.35
N ALA A 48 8.64 3.58 16.98
CA ALA A 48 8.81 4.00 15.59
C ALA A 48 9.38 2.87 14.73
N TYR A 49 10.35 2.10 15.25
CA TYR A 49 10.92 0.96 14.54
C TYR A 49 9.88 -0.15 14.32
N ILE A 50 9.12 -0.52 15.36
CA ILE A 50 8.07 -1.54 15.27
C ILE A 50 7.01 -1.12 14.24
N TYR A 51 6.60 0.15 14.27
CA TYR A 51 5.66 0.72 13.29
C TYR A 51 6.23 0.70 11.86
N ALA A 52 7.50 1.08 11.69
CA ALA A 52 8.16 1.17 10.40
C ALA A 52 8.47 -0.20 9.79
N TYR A 53 8.71 -1.21 10.61
CA TYR A 53 9.19 -2.54 10.22
C TYR A 53 8.48 -3.15 9.00
N PRO A 54 7.13 -3.28 8.97
CA PRO A 54 6.44 -3.85 7.81
C PRO A 54 6.67 -3.05 6.52
N MET A 55 6.69 -1.72 6.59
CA MET A 55 6.96 -0.87 5.42
C MET A 55 8.41 -1.02 4.94
N MET A 56 9.37 -1.16 5.86
CA MET A 56 10.78 -1.36 5.51
C MET A 56 11.02 -2.68 4.80
N GLU A 57 10.45 -3.78 5.30
CA GLU A 57 10.59 -5.09 4.66
C GLU A 57 9.83 -5.17 3.33
N ASN A 58 8.69 -4.49 3.22
CA ASN A 58 7.98 -4.38 1.96
C ASN A 58 8.76 -3.54 0.95
N TYR A 59 9.38 -2.44 1.40
CA TYR A 59 10.30 -1.65 0.58
C TYR A 59 11.52 -2.46 0.15
N ARG A 60 12.13 -3.25 1.05
CA ARG A 60 13.23 -4.17 0.72
C ARG A 60 12.83 -5.10 -0.43
N THR A 61 11.63 -5.65 -0.34
CA THR A 61 11.07 -6.57 -1.34
C THR A 61 10.87 -5.86 -2.67
N MET A 62 10.23 -4.68 -2.68
CA MET A 62 10.09 -3.84 -3.87
C MET A 62 11.44 -3.48 -4.49
N TYR A 63 12.42 -3.12 -3.66
CA TYR A 63 13.75 -2.71 -4.09
C TYR A 63 14.43 -3.82 -4.89
N VAL A 64 14.50 -5.03 -4.35
CA VAL A 64 15.15 -6.15 -5.04
C VAL A 64 14.33 -6.70 -6.20
N GLN A 65 13.00 -6.53 -6.19
CA GLN A 65 12.13 -7.08 -7.23
C GLN A 65 11.92 -6.13 -8.43
N ALA A 66 11.96 -4.81 -8.23
CA ALA A 66 11.55 -3.83 -9.24
C ALA A 66 12.53 -2.66 -9.46
N ILE A 67 13.49 -2.44 -8.57
CA ILE A 67 14.41 -1.28 -8.63
C ILE A 67 15.82 -1.72 -8.99
N ASP A 68 16.40 -2.62 -8.19
CA ASP A 68 17.73 -3.16 -8.43
C ASP A 68 17.70 -4.26 -9.49
N ARG A 69 17.99 -3.88 -10.73
CA ARG A 69 18.07 -4.79 -11.89
C ARG A 69 19.17 -5.84 -11.79
N THR A 70 20.09 -5.70 -10.83
CA THR A 70 21.18 -6.67 -10.62
C THR A 70 20.86 -7.69 -9.55
N ALA A 71 19.78 -7.48 -8.78
CA ALA A 71 19.37 -8.41 -7.74
C ALA A 71 18.89 -9.74 -8.34
N PRO A 72 19.27 -10.89 -7.75
CA PRO A 72 18.78 -12.21 -8.21
C PRO A 72 17.25 -12.35 -8.17
N ALA A 73 16.59 -11.61 -7.28
CA ALA A 73 15.13 -11.61 -7.13
C ALA A 73 14.41 -10.60 -8.05
N TYR A 74 15.12 -9.95 -8.98
CA TYR A 74 14.51 -8.98 -9.91
C TYR A 74 13.49 -9.67 -10.81
N ILE A 75 12.23 -9.23 -10.77
CA ILE A 75 11.13 -9.84 -11.53
C ILE A 75 10.72 -8.99 -12.74
N GLY A 76 11.09 -7.71 -12.80
CA GLY A 76 10.76 -6.84 -13.92
C GLY A 76 10.57 -5.38 -13.51
N PRO A 77 10.40 -4.47 -14.48
CA PRO A 77 10.10 -3.07 -14.19
C PRO A 77 8.69 -2.92 -13.59
N PHE A 78 8.41 -1.73 -13.03
CA PHE A 78 7.06 -1.38 -12.58
C PHE A 78 6.02 -1.50 -13.71
N ASN A 79 4.80 -1.86 -13.34
CA ASN A 79 3.63 -1.98 -14.22
C ASN A 79 3.72 -3.08 -15.29
N GLU A 80 4.61 -4.06 -15.11
CA GLU A 80 4.71 -5.25 -15.94
C GLU A 80 4.53 -6.53 -15.10
N LEU A 81 3.79 -7.50 -15.63
CA LEU A 81 3.60 -8.79 -14.98
C LEU A 81 4.78 -9.72 -15.26
N HIS A 82 5.35 -10.25 -14.19
CA HIS A 82 6.26 -11.38 -14.23
C HIS A 82 5.48 -12.67 -14.02
N HIS A 83 5.48 -13.55 -15.02
CA HIS A 83 4.81 -14.85 -14.94
C HIS A 83 5.80 -15.92 -14.49
N MET A 84 5.51 -16.58 -13.37
CA MET A 84 6.23 -17.79 -12.98
C MET A 84 5.61 -18.95 -13.75
N THR A 85 6.37 -19.50 -14.69
CA THR A 85 5.88 -20.49 -15.67
C THR A 85 6.09 -21.94 -15.25
N GLU A 86 6.54 -22.15 -14.01
CA GLU A 86 6.81 -23.46 -13.41
C GLU A 86 6.18 -23.55 -11.99
N LEU A 87 5.94 -24.77 -11.53
CA LEU A 87 5.52 -25.02 -10.15
C LEU A 87 6.66 -24.73 -9.16
N LEU A 88 6.33 -24.12 -8.03
CA LEU A 88 7.32 -23.76 -7.02
C LEU A 88 7.69 -24.99 -6.18
N GLY A 89 8.90 -25.48 -6.38
CA GLY A 89 9.50 -26.53 -5.55
C GLY A 89 10.17 -26.00 -4.28
N PRO A 90 10.70 -26.89 -3.42
CA PRO A 90 11.33 -26.52 -2.14
C PRO A 90 12.57 -25.60 -2.27
N GLN A 91 13.12 -25.49 -3.48
CA GLN A 91 14.23 -24.60 -3.83
C GLN A 91 13.83 -23.12 -3.90
N PHE A 92 12.54 -22.78 -4.06
CA PHE A 92 12.08 -21.39 -4.14
C PHE A 92 12.09 -20.75 -2.74
N LYS A 93 12.83 -19.65 -2.55
CA LYS A 93 13.07 -18.99 -1.25
C LYS A 93 12.64 -17.52 -1.18
N ASP A 94 12.15 -16.94 -2.27
CA ASP A 94 11.84 -15.50 -2.31
C ASP A 94 10.57 -15.15 -1.53
N VAL A 95 9.66 -16.12 -1.37
CA VAL A 95 8.47 -16.00 -0.52
C VAL A 95 8.48 -17.09 0.53
N VAL A 96 8.16 -16.72 1.78
CA VAL A 96 8.04 -17.67 2.88
C VAL A 96 6.86 -18.60 2.63
N ARG A 97 7.13 -19.92 2.56
CA ARG A 97 6.14 -21.00 2.38
C ARG A 97 5.31 -20.83 1.08
N PRO A 98 5.93 -21.00 -0.10
CA PRO A 98 5.20 -20.93 -1.35
C PRO A 98 4.15 -22.04 -1.44
N ASN A 99 3.02 -21.68 -2.05
CA ASN A 99 1.97 -22.62 -2.43
C ASN A 99 2.43 -23.48 -3.60
N ASN A 100 2.17 -24.79 -3.53
CA ASN A 100 2.37 -25.72 -4.66
C ASN A 100 1.04 -26.04 -5.38
N ASP A 101 -0.08 -25.50 -4.88
CA ASP A 101 -1.43 -25.60 -5.44
C ASP A 101 -1.77 -24.44 -6.39
N THR A 102 -0.91 -23.43 -6.50
CA THR A 102 -1.11 -22.28 -7.39
C THR A 102 0.19 -21.84 -8.09
N MET A 103 0.08 -21.40 -9.33
CA MET A 103 1.15 -20.67 -10.02
C MET A 103 0.93 -19.16 -9.90
N TYR A 104 2.05 -18.43 -9.94
CA TYR A 104 2.12 -17.03 -9.58
C TYR A 104 2.38 -16.13 -10.77
N SER A 105 1.75 -14.95 -10.78
CA SER A 105 2.26 -13.82 -11.52
C SER A 105 2.34 -12.60 -10.61
N MET A 106 3.42 -11.84 -10.70
CA MET A 106 3.72 -10.78 -9.75
C MET A 106 4.06 -9.50 -10.49
N ALA A 107 3.67 -8.37 -9.93
CA ALA A 107 4.05 -7.06 -10.42
C ALA A 107 4.11 -6.06 -9.27
N TRP A 108 5.06 -5.14 -9.34
CA TRP A 108 4.98 -3.88 -8.60
C TRP A 108 4.33 -2.83 -9.49
N ILE A 109 3.24 -2.23 -9.00
CA ILE A 109 2.48 -1.20 -9.71
C ILE A 109 2.91 0.17 -9.17
N ASP A 110 3.30 1.08 -10.06
CA ASP A 110 3.62 2.48 -9.75
C ASP A 110 2.47 3.39 -10.19
N LEU A 111 1.81 4.00 -9.21
CA LEU A 111 0.61 4.82 -9.34
C LEU A 111 0.89 6.33 -9.31
N ARG A 112 2.16 6.75 -9.21
CA ARG A 112 2.53 8.17 -9.06
C ARG A 112 2.09 9.03 -10.24
N ALA A 113 2.23 8.50 -11.46
CA ALA A 113 1.83 9.23 -12.67
C ALA A 113 0.32 9.20 -12.89
N GLN A 114 -0.29 8.03 -12.67
CA GLN A 114 -1.67 7.73 -13.02
C GLN A 114 -2.10 6.37 -12.46
N PRO A 115 -3.42 6.09 -12.41
CA PRO A 115 -3.92 4.75 -12.18
C PRO A 115 -3.45 3.75 -13.24
N VAL A 116 -3.45 2.47 -12.86
CA VAL A 116 -3.23 1.33 -13.77
C VAL A 116 -4.50 0.50 -13.82
N VAL A 117 -4.86 0.03 -15.01
CA VAL A 117 -6.01 -0.84 -15.25
C VAL A 117 -5.53 -2.29 -15.32
N ILE A 118 -6.09 -3.13 -14.46
CA ILE A 118 -5.89 -4.58 -14.47
C ILE A 118 -7.00 -5.21 -15.30
N THR A 119 -6.64 -5.83 -16.42
CA THR A 119 -7.55 -6.68 -17.19
C THR A 119 -7.37 -8.12 -16.76
N VAL A 120 -8.46 -8.74 -16.32
CA VAL A 120 -8.55 -10.15 -15.93
C VAL A 120 -9.25 -10.91 -17.06
N PRO A 121 -8.68 -12.01 -17.59
CA PRO A 121 -9.35 -12.83 -18.61
C PRO A 121 -10.51 -13.61 -17.99
N SER A 122 -11.36 -14.22 -18.82
CA SER A 122 -12.38 -15.13 -18.30
C SER A 122 -11.70 -16.39 -17.77
N ILE A 123 -11.98 -16.76 -16.52
CA ILE A 123 -11.47 -17.95 -15.85
C ILE A 123 -12.65 -18.64 -15.17
N GLU A 124 -13.18 -19.65 -15.85
CA GLU A 124 -14.27 -20.48 -15.35
C GLU A 124 -13.75 -21.82 -14.83
N ASN A 125 -14.49 -22.41 -13.88
CA ASN A 125 -14.20 -23.73 -13.33
C ASN A 125 -12.76 -23.90 -12.80
N ARG A 126 -12.13 -22.83 -12.33
CA ARG A 126 -10.78 -22.84 -11.76
C ARG A 126 -10.66 -21.73 -10.73
N TYR A 127 -9.95 -21.99 -9.63
CA TYR A 127 -9.65 -20.95 -8.66
C TYR A 127 -8.59 -19.98 -9.19
N TYR A 128 -8.84 -18.69 -9.04
CA TYR A 128 -7.83 -17.65 -9.19
C TYR A 128 -8.09 -16.50 -8.21
N SER A 129 -7.03 -15.76 -7.91
CA SER A 129 -7.10 -14.51 -7.14
C SER A 129 -6.07 -13.52 -7.65
N VAL A 130 -6.44 -12.25 -7.72
CA VAL A 130 -5.54 -11.10 -7.83
C VAL A 130 -5.60 -10.37 -6.50
N GLN A 131 -4.52 -10.40 -5.74
CA GLN A 131 -4.37 -9.74 -4.46
C GLN A 131 -3.60 -8.43 -4.65
N LEU A 132 -4.11 -7.34 -4.10
CA LEU A 132 -3.46 -6.03 -4.13
C LEU A 132 -3.05 -5.62 -2.72
N ILE A 133 -1.76 -5.33 -2.56
CA ILE A 133 -1.13 -5.01 -1.27
C ILE A 133 -0.49 -3.63 -1.36
N ASP A 134 -0.81 -2.75 -0.42
CA ASP A 134 -0.18 -1.44 -0.34
C ASP A 134 1.19 -1.49 0.38
N MET A 135 1.88 -0.34 0.45
CA MET A 135 3.20 -0.28 1.12
C MET A 135 3.12 -0.55 2.63
N PHE A 136 1.95 -0.37 3.24
CA PHE A 136 1.69 -0.68 4.64
C PHE A 136 1.38 -2.17 4.87
N THR A 137 1.50 -3.01 3.83
CA THR A 137 1.22 -4.45 3.83
C THR A 137 -0.27 -4.80 3.99
N HIS A 138 -1.16 -3.82 3.82
CA HIS A 138 -2.60 -4.08 3.83
C HIS A 138 -3.07 -4.67 2.51
N ASN A 139 -3.80 -5.76 2.59
CA ASN A 139 -4.55 -6.30 1.46
C ASN A 139 -5.83 -5.48 1.25
N PHE A 140 -5.75 -4.41 0.47
CA PHE A 140 -6.85 -3.46 0.33
C PHE A 140 -7.89 -3.89 -0.72
N ALA A 141 -7.55 -4.82 -1.62
CA ALA A 141 -8.47 -5.29 -2.64
C ALA A 141 -8.14 -6.69 -3.16
N TYR A 142 -9.18 -7.37 -3.64
CA TYR A 142 -9.11 -8.68 -4.30
C TYR A 142 -10.00 -8.71 -5.54
N MET A 143 -9.50 -9.32 -6.62
CA MET A 143 -10.32 -9.86 -7.72
C MET A 143 -10.15 -11.37 -7.72
N GLY A 144 -11.11 -12.13 -8.23
CA GLY A 144 -10.99 -13.58 -8.24
C GLY A 144 -12.30 -14.32 -8.17
N THR A 145 -12.20 -15.65 -8.28
CA THR A 145 -13.33 -16.59 -8.21
C THR A 145 -14.27 -16.31 -7.04
N ARG A 146 -13.73 -15.92 -5.88
CA ARG A 146 -14.50 -15.68 -4.65
C ARG A 146 -15.01 -14.24 -4.48
N ALA A 147 -14.38 -13.26 -5.13
CA ALA A 147 -14.64 -11.84 -4.91
C ALA A 147 -15.43 -11.19 -6.05
N THR A 148 -15.08 -11.54 -7.29
CA THR A 148 -15.61 -10.89 -8.51
C THR A 148 -16.12 -11.90 -9.55
N GLY A 149 -16.06 -13.21 -9.26
CA GLY A 149 -16.48 -14.27 -10.18
C GLY A 149 -15.44 -14.59 -11.27
N GLY A 150 -15.85 -15.38 -12.25
CA GLY A 150 -15.00 -15.90 -13.32
C GLY A 150 -15.00 -15.08 -14.62
N GLU A 151 -15.91 -14.13 -14.78
CA GLU A 151 -16.05 -13.37 -16.03
C GLU A 151 -14.87 -12.41 -16.27
N SER A 152 -14.48 -12.24 -17.53
CA SER A 152 -13.45 -11.27 -17.92
C SER A 152 -13.84 -9.84 -17.54
N GLY A 153 -12.89 -9.01 -17.12
CA GLY A 153 -13.19 -7.60 -16.82
C GLY A 153 -11.98 -6.75 -16.50
N SER A 154 -12.22 -5.43 -16.47
CA SER A 154 -11.19 -4.42 -16.24
C SER A 154 -11.45 -3.69 -14.92
N TYR A 155 -10.42 -3.56 -14.10
CA TYR A 155 -10.47 -2.94 -12.78
C TYR A 155 -9.40 -1.86 -12.67
N VAL A 156 -9.74 -0.73 -12.06
CA VAL A 156 -8.80 0.38 -11.89
C VAL A 156 -8.12 0.28 -10.54
N VAL A 157 -6.80 0.41 -10.51
CA VAL A 157 -6.01 0.61 -9.28
C VAL A 157 -5.50 2.04 -9.28
N ALA A 158 -5.90 2.81 -8.28
CA ALA A 158 -5.60 4.23 -8.18
C ALA A 158 -4.81 4.56 -6.91
N GLY A 159 -3.81 5.45 -7.06
CA GLY A 159 -3.05 5.96 -5.93
C GLY A 159 -3.84 6.97 -5.08
N PRO A 160 -3.34 7.32 -3.89
CA PRO A 160 -4.04 8.16 -2.91
C PRO A 160 -4.36 9.57 -3.42
N GLN A 161 -3.57 10.10 -4.36
CA GLN A 161 -3.74 11.45 -4.89
C GLN A 161 -4.67 11.52 -6.12
N TRP A 162 -5.13 10.39 -6.64
CA TRP A 162 -5.96 10.39 -7.85
C TRP A 162 -7.40 10.83 -7.54
N ALA A 163 -7.82 11.97 -8.09
CA ALA A 163 -9.16 12.54 -7.91
C ALA A 163 -10.13 12.28 -9.07
N GLY A 164 -9.79 11.37 -9.99
CA GLY A 164 -10.65 11.06 -11.14
C GLY A 164 -11.87 10.19 -10.79
N THR A 165 -12.71 9.97 -11.80
CA THR A 165 -13.91 9.11 -11.73
C THR A 165 -13.67 7.77 -12.42
N LYS A 166 -14.49 6.76 -12.09
CA LYS A 166 -14.43 5.45 -12.73
C LYS A 166 -14.58 5.58 -14.26
N PRO A 167 -13.63 5.07 -15.06
CA PRO A 167 -13.68 5.18 -16.51
C PRO A 167 -14.58 4.11 -17.14
N GLY A 168 -15.48 4.54 -18.04
CA GLY A 168 -16.23 3.66 -18.93
C GLY A 168 -16.95 2.51 -18.22
N ASP A 169 -16.77 1.32 -18.76
CA ASP A 169 -17.36 0.05 -18.32
C ASP A 169 -16.45 -0.74 -17.36
N THR A 170 -15.38 -0.13 -16.84
CA THR A 170 -14.56 -0.79 -15.81
C THR A 170 -15.43 -1.17 -14.62
N ARG A 171 -15.14 -2.33 -14.01
CA ARG A 171 -16.00 -2.89 -12.96
C ARG A 171 -15.90 -2.09 -11.67
N GLU A 172 -14.67 -1.84 -11.21
CA GLU A 172 -14.42 -1.18 -9.92
C GLU A 172 -13.17 -0.28 -9.96
N VAL A 173 -13.09 0.65 -9.01
CA VAL A 173 -11.87 1.42 -8.70
C VAL A 173 -11.39 1.09 -7.29
N PHE A 174 -10.27 0.37 -7.20
CA PHE A 174 -9.58 0.11 -5.94
C PHE A 174 -8.60 1.25 -5.63
N ARG A 175 -8.69 1.82 -4.43
CA ARG A 175 -7.86 2.94 -3.99
C ARG A 175 -6.82 2.47 -2.98
N SER A 176 -5.55 2.61 -3.35
CA SER A 176 -4.41 2.34 -2.46
C SER A 176 -4.14 3.55 -1.57
N GLN A 177 -3.70 3.30 -0.33
CA GLN A 177 -3.18 4.35 0.56
C GLN A 177 -1.74 4.76 0.20
N SER A 178 -1.03 3.96 -0.60
CA SER A 178 0.33 4.23 -1.10
C SER A 178 0.38 4.36 -2.62
N ASN A 179 1.45 4.96 -3.13
CA ASN A 179 1.69 5.07 -4.57
C ASN A 179 2.26 3.80 -5.22
N PHE A 180 2.78 2.86 -4.42
CA PHE A 180 3.28 1.57 -4.91
C PHE A 180 2.39 0.47 -4.37
N VAL A 181 2.06 -0.50 -5.23
CA VAL A 181 1.18 -1.63 -4.91
C VAL A 181 1.83 -2.92 -5.38
N TYR A 182 1.90 -3.92 -4.53
CA TYR A 182 2.27 -5.26 -4.94
C TYR A 182 1.03 -6.02 -5.42
N CYS A 183 1.07 -6.49 -6.65
CA CYS A 183 0.02 -7.26 -7.29
C CYS A 183 0.47 -8.71 -7.39
N ILE A 184 -0.29 -9.61 -6.77
CA ILE A 184 -0.03 -11.05 -6.81
C ILE A 184 -1.24 -11.75 -7.44
N VAL A 185 -1.05 -12.30 -8.63
CA VAL A 185 -1.98 -13.22 -9.27
C VAL A 185 -1.62 -14.64 -8.84
N ARG A 186 -2.62 -15.39 -8.39
CA ARG A 186 -2.53 -16.83 -8.12
C ARG A 186 -3.57 -17.53 -8.96
N ILE A 187 -3.17 -18.57 -9.68
CA ILE A 187 -4.06 -19.43 -10.46
C ILE A 187 -3.84 -20.86 -9.98
N GLU A 188 -4.92 -21.56 -9.62
CA GLU A 188 -4.90 -22.97 -9.26
C GLU A 188 -4.16 -23.79 -10.32
N ALA A 189 -3.25 -24.65 -9.90
CA ALA A 189 -2.58 -25.63 -10.73
C ALA A 189 -2.95 -27.03 -10.23
N ARG A 190 -3.51 -27.87 -11.10
CA ARG A 190 -4.00 -29.21 -10.74
C ARG A 190 -2.93 -30.30 -10.77
N GLY A 191 -1.68 -29.89 -10.94
CA GLY A 191 -0.52 -30.76 -11.06
C GLY A 191 0.39 -30.36 -12.22
N PRO A 192 1.49 -31.09 -12.44
CA PRO A 192 2.49 -30.77 -13.46
C PRO A 192 1.92 -30.69 -14.90
N ASP A 193 0.98 -31.57 -15.24
CA ASP A 193 0.40 -31.62 -16.59
C ASP A 193 -0.49 -30.40 -16.92
N ASP A 194 -0.86 -29.62 -15.91
CA ASP A 194 -1.72 -28.44 -16.03
C ASP A 194 -0.94 -27.13 -16.21
N VAL A 195 0.40 -27.17 -16.05
CA VAL A 195 1.29 -25.98 -16.13
C VAL A 195 1.09 -25.20 -17.43
N THR A 196 1.06 -25.89 -18.58
CA THR A 196 0.85 -25.25 -19.89
C THR A 196 -0.51 -24.54 -19.98
N THR A 197 -1.54 -25.09 -19.34
CA THR A 197 -2.86 -24.45 -19.26
C THR A 197 -2.80 -23.17 -18.44
N VAL A 198 -2.15 -23.21 -17.29
CA VAL A 198 -2.01 -22.06 -16.40
C VAL A 198 -1.16 -20.96 -17.06
N ASN A 199 -0.07 -21.31 -17.74
CA ASN A 199 0.75 -20.35 -18.50
C ASN A 199 -0.08 -19.59 -19.55
N ARG A 200 -0.95 -20.28 -20.29
CA ARG A 200 -1.86 -19.62 -21.25
C ARG A 200 -2.86 -18.69 -20.56
N LEU A 201 -3.33 -19.03 -19.35
CA LEU A 201 -4.22 -18.14 -18.58
C LEU A 201 -3.49 -16.90 -18.07
N GLN A 202 -2.25 -17.05 -17.62
CA GLN A 202 -1.37 -15.94 -17.20
C GLN A 202 -1.20 -14.93 -18.34
N GLU A 203 -0.99 -15.40 -19.57
CA GLU A 203 -0.91 -14.57 -20.78
C GLU A 203 -2.19 -13.79 -21.10
N GLY A 204 -3.30 -14.04 -20.42
CA GLY A 204 -4.53 -13.25 -20.56
C GLY A 204 -4.60 -12.02 -19.65
N PHE A 205 -3.76 -11.94 -18.61
CA PHE A 205 -3.74 -10.81 -17.68
C PHE A 205 -2.98 -9.62 -18.26
N ARG A 206 -3.47 -8.39 -18.05
CA ARG A 206 -2.78 -7.17 -18.50
C ARG A 206 -2.76 -6.11 -17.41
N LEU A 207 -1.64 -5.40 -17.34
CA LEU A 207 -1.53 -4.11 -16.65
C LEU A 207 -1.42 -3.03 -17.72
N THR A 208 -2.43 -2.15 -17.78
CA THR A 208 -2.51 -1.11 -18.82
C THR A 208 -2.52 0.26 -18.14
N PRO A 209 -1.58 1.16 -18.45
CA PRO A 209 -1.64 2.54 -17.96
C PRO A 209 -2.97 3.21 -18.36
N MET A 210 -3.58 3.98 -17.45
CA MET A 210 -4.90 4.57 -17.66
C MET A 210 -5.04 5.38 -18.96
N HIS A 211 -4.03 6.18 -19.32
CA HIS A 211 -4.07 6.93 -20.58
C HIS A 211 -4.17 6.01 -21.81
N VAL A 212 -3.44 4.89 -21.83
CA VAL A 212 -3.51 3.90 -22.92
C VAL A 212 -4.88 3.24 -22.95
N PHE A 213 -5.39 2.81 -21.79
CA PHE A 213 -6.71 2.20 -21.69
C PHE A 213 -7.82 3.13 -22.21
N LEU A 214 -7.67 4.44 -21.99
CA LEU A 214 -8.59 5.48 -22.46
C LEU A 214 -8.33 5.96 -23.90
N GLY A 215 -7.36 5.37 -24.62
CA GLY A 215 -7.01 5.80 -25.98
C GLY A 215 -6.39 7.21 -26.07
N ARG A 216 -5.77 7.69 -24.99
CA ARG A 216 -5.14 9.02 -24.92
C ARG A 216 -3.66 8.91 -25.27
N SER A 217 -3.18 9.82 -26.12
CA SER A 217 -1.78 9.85 -26.59
C SER A 217 -0.78 10.38 -25.56
N ARG A 218 -1.22 11.19 -24.60
CA ARG A 218 -0.34 11.82 -23.61
C ARG A 218 -0.24 10.98 -22.34
N ALA A 219 0.95 10.47 -22.05
CA ALA A 219 1.30 9.93 -20.74
C ALA A 219 1.52 11.09 -19.75
N PRO A 220 0.91 11.06 -18.55
CA PRO A 220 1.31 11.93 -17.45
C PRO A 220 2.72 11.54 -16.95
N ALA A 221 3.47 12.54 -16.48
CA ALA A 221 4.75 12.30 -15.85
C ALA A 221 4.54 11.86 -14.40
N ALA A 222 5.31 10.85 -13.96
CA ALA A 222 5.44 10.57 -12.53
C ALA A 222 6.25 11.69 -11.87
N SER A 223 5.96 11.99 -10.60
CA SER A 223 6.92 12.70 -9.77
C SER A 223 8.21 11.89 -9.70
N GLY A 224 9.35 12.51 -10.03
CA GLY A 224 10.65 11.85 -9.92
C GLY A 224 10.92 11.45 -8.48
N ILE A 225 11.27 10.19 -8.25
CA ILE A 225 11.79 9.73 -6.95
C ILE A 225 13.17 9.13 -7.22
N THR A 226 14.13 9.49 -6.37
CA THR A 226 15.36 8.73 -6.24
C THR A 226 15.09 7.69 -5.17
N PHE A 227 15.01 6.42 -5.56
CA PHE A 227 14.78 5.34 -4.60
C PHE A 227 16.02 5.18 -3.70
N PRO A 228 15.90 5.30 -2.37
CA PRO A 228 17.02 5.07 -1.46
C PRO A 228 17.51 3.61 -1.57
N SER A 229 18.82 3.40 -1.60
CA SER A 229 19.37 2.05 -1.56
C SER A 229 18.95 1.33 -0.28
N TYR A 230 18.60 0.05 -0.37
CA TYR A 230 18.36 -0.76 0.82
C TYR A 230 19.68 -1.25 1.43
N ASP A 231 19.93 -0.91 2.70
CA ASP A 231 21.11 -1.35 3.47
C ASP A 231 20.64 -2.07 4.74
N GLY A 232 20.88 -3.39 4.78
CA GLY A 232 20.43 -4.27 5.84
C GLY A 232 20.99 -3.97 7.23
N GLU A 233 22.15 -3.31 7.32
CA GLU A 233 22.75 -2.94 8.61
C GLU A 233 22.26 -1.56 9.06
N LYS A 234 22.09 -0.61 8.14
CA LYS A 234 21.50 0.69 8.48
C LYS A 234 20.08 0.54 9.00
N VAL A 235 19.25 -0.28 8.36
CA VAL A 235 17.86 -0.46 8.78
C VAL A 235 17.73 -1.12 10.15
N LYS A 236 18.75 -1.83 10.67
CA LYS A 236 18.75 -2.39 12.04
C LYS A 236 19.22 -1.40 13.11
N SER A 237 19.51 -0.17 12.72
CA SER A 237 19.99 0.90 13.61
C SER A 237 19.05 2.10 13.52
N ALA A 238 19.27 3.15 14.32
CA ALA A 238 18.52 4.40 14.23
C ALA A 238 18.53 5.04 12.82
N LYS A 239 19.45 4.65 11.93
CA LYS A 239 19.50 5.07 10.53
C LYS A 239 18.35 4.52 9.68
N PHE A 240 17.49 3.65 10.20
CA PHE A 240 16.27 3.23 9.52
C PHE A 240 15.37 4.42 9.15
N ILE A 241 15.43 5.50 9.92
CA ILE A 241 14.70 6.76 9.70
C ILE A 241 15.05 7.39 8.34
N ASP A 242 16.28 7.21 7.85
CA ASP A 242 16.74 7.74 6.56
C ASP A 242 15.97 7.12 5.38
N LEU A 243 15.30 5.98 5.57
CA LEU A 243 14.48 5.36 4.54
C LEU A 243 13.14 6.08 4.31
N PHE A 244 12.72 6.90 5.28
CA PHE A 244 11.42 7.55 5.31
C PHE A 244 11.48 9.07 5.08
N ASN A 245 12.67 9.64 4.94
CA ASN A 245 12.93 11.07 4.68
C ASN A 245 13.41 11.31 3.25
#